data_AF-A0A2V9ET60-F1
#
_entry.id   AF-A0A2V9ET60-F1
#
_cell.length_a   1.000
_cell.length_b   1.000
_cell.length_c   1.000
_cell.angle_alpha   90.00
_cell.angle_beta   90.00
_cell.angle_gamma   90.00
#
_symmetry.space_group_name_H-M   'P 1'
#
loop_
_entity.id
_entity.type
_entity.pdbx_description
1 polymer ?
#
loop_
_entity_poly.entity_id
_entity_poly.type
_entity_poly.pdbx_seq_one_letter_code
_entity_poly.pdbx_strand_id
1 'polypeptide(L)'
;MPLIRKLWHISEQLSYEQAVREILKVEPGIPEPWAIQAFLFATQLSFVIAHEFAHHKRGHLPSPLELHLELSHQTGSIKLQAQEVDADGLATYMVLSHLITGFRRDHSRALLTLNFTESELDEILLCSFVISVATVFAIFPAVVFDQHTLFRLAYPPQAIRMDRLMLNAMTWCNQNRPALGSVIKPEWFRRILFASLQNAADDWSGQVLRLPLNEVYFSQLNAELVQLLERK
;
A
#
# COMPACT_ATOMS: atom_id res chain seq x y z
N MET A 1 19.27 -5.46 -8.89
CA MET A 1 18.38 -4.58 -8.08
C MET A 1 17.49 -3.67 -8.94
N PRO A 2 16.57 -4.19 -9.78
CA PRO A 2 15.66 -3.34 -10.57
C PRO A 2 14.58 -2.66 -9.73
N LEU A 3 14.01 -3.36 -8.73
CA LEU A 3 12.91 -2.84 -7.90
C LEU A 3 13.32 -1.62 -7.08
N ILE A 4 14.46 -1.68 -6.39
CA ILE A 4 14.97 -0.55 -5.59
C ILE A 4 15.14 0.70 -6.45
N ARG A 5 15.64 0.55 -7.68
CA ARG A 5 15.79 1.68 -8.62
C ARG A 5 14.43 2.24 -9.06
N LYS A 6 13.44 1.38 -9.31
CA LYS A 6 12.07 1.83 -9.63
C LYS A 6 11.44 2.59 -8.46
N LEU A 7 11.56 2.06 -7.24
CA LEU A 7 11.11 2.72 -6.01
C LEU A 7 11.77 4.10 -5.84
N TRP A 8 13.09 4.15 -5.98
CA TRP A 8 13.84 5.39 -5.91
C TRP A 8 13.34 6.43 -6.91
N HIS A 9 13.17 6.05 -8.18
CA HIS A 9 12.71 6.98 -9.22
C HIS A 9 11.26 7.43 -9.02
N ILE A 10 10.36 6.53 -8.61
CA ILE A 10 8.96 6.91 -8.31
C ILE A 10 8.91 7.87 -7.12
N SER A 11 9.68 7.61 -6.06
CA SER A 11 9.75 8.51 -4.91
C SER A 11 10.33 9.89 -5.27
N GLU A 12 11.24 9.94 -6.24
CA GLU A 12 11.77 11.19 -6.79
C GLU A 12 10.65 11.98 -7.49
N GLN A 13 9.92 11.35 -8.41
CA GLN A 13 8.80 11.98 -9.12
C GLN A 13 7.77 12.54 -8.13
N LEU A 14 7.31 11.71 -7.18
CA LEU A 14 6.34 12.11 -6.16
C LEU A 14 6.80 13.30 -5.30
N SER A 15 8.10 13.48 -5.11
CA SER A 15 8.64 14.60 -4.31
C SER A 15 8.45 15.98 -4.96
N TYR A 16 8.23 16.00 -6.28
CA TYR A 16 7.93 17.21 -7.05
C TYR A 16 6.43 17.41 -7.28
N GLU A 17 5.61 16.38 -7.04
CA GLU A 17 4.17 16.45 -7.28
C GLU A 17 3.46 17.38 -6.28
N GLN A 18 2.78 18.40 -6.81
CA GLN A 18 2.06 19.40 -6.02
C GLN A 18 0.98 18.74 -5.15
N ALA A 19 0.23 17.78 -5.70
CA ALA A 19 -0.80 17.06 -4.96
C ALA A 19 -0.23 16.28 -3.76
N VAL A 20 0.98 15.70 -3.90
CA VAL A 20 1.66 15.01 -2.80
C VAL A 20 2.07 16.02 -1.74
N ARG A 21 2.65 17.16 -2.13
CA ARG A 21 3.03 18.24 -1.19
C ARG A 21 1.84 18.78 -0.40
N GLU A 22 0.69 18.99 -1.06
CA GLU A 22 -0.54 19.43 -0.42
C GLU A 22 -1.06 18.40 0.59
N ILE A 23 -1.01 17.11 0.25
CA ILE A 23 -1.40 16.03 1.17
C ILE A 23 -0.46 15.97 2.38
N LEU A 24 0.84 16.17 2.18
CA LEU A 24 1.83 16.22 3.25
C LEU A 24 1.79 17.53 4.05
N LYS A 25 0.95 18.50 3.63
CA LYS A 25 0.83 19.84 4.19
C LYS A 25 2.20 20.54 4.32
N VAL A 26 3.08 20.32 3.35
CA VAL A 26 4.40 20.97 3.32
C VAL A 26 4.35 22.25 2.50
N GLU A 27 5.13 23.24 2.90
CA GLU A 27 5.20 24.52 2.20
C GLU A 27 5.91 24.36 0.84
N PRO A 28 5.57 25.20 -0.17
CA PRO A 28 6.35 25.24 -1.39
C PRO A 28 7.83 25.55 -1.10
N GLY A 29 8.72 24.68 -1.57
CA GLY A 29 10.17 24.83 -1.36
C GLY A 29 10.71 24.35 0.00
N ILE A 30 9.86 24.03 0.99
CA ILE A 30 10.30 23.49 2.30
C ILE A 30 9.37 22.35 2.75
N PRO A 31 9.87 21.12 2.97
CA PRO A 31 11.26 20.72 2.85
C PRO A 31 11.67 20.57 1.37
N GLU A 32 12.98 20.50 1.16
CA GLU A 32 13.57 20.18 -0.14
C GLU A 32 13.01 18.86 -0.69
N PRO A 33 12.85 18.72 -2.03
CA PRO A 33 12.32 17.50 -2.64
C PRO A 33 13.00 16.22 -2.17
N TRP A 34 14.33 16.24 -1.93
CA TRP A 34 15.07 15.07 -1.46
C TRP A 34 14.55 14.53 -0.11
N ALA A 35 14.04 15.39 0.78
CA ALA A 35 13.54 14.96 2.08
C ALA A 35 12.21 14.21 1.93
N ILE A 36 11.34 14.70 1.05
CA ILE A 36 10.07 14.03 0.68
C ILE A 36 10.40 12.70 0.00
N GLN A 37 11.33 12.71 -0.95
CA GLN A 37 11.80 11.49 -1.64
C GLN A 37 12.33 10.46 -0.64
N ALA A 38 13.27 10.84 0.22
CA ALA A 38 13.87 9.93 1.20
C ALA A 38 12.82 9.33 2.14
N PHE A 39 11.87 10.16 2.59
CA PHE A 39 10.77 9.73 3.43
C PHE A 39 9.85 8.72 2.72
N LEU A 40 9.37 9.04 1.50
CA LEU A 40 8.50 8.15 0.72
C LEU A 40 9.23 6.85 0.36
N PHE A 41 10.45 6.95 -0.15
CA PHE A 41 11.30 5.80 -0.49
C PHE A 41 11.48 4.85 0.70
N ALA A 42 11.83 5.39 1.88
CA ALA A 42 11.99 4.58 3.08
C ALA A 42 10.67 3.93 3.51
N THR A 43 9.52 4.58 3.29
CA THR A 43 8.20 4.00 3.60
C THR A 43 7.85 2.87 2.65
N GLN A 44 8.07 3.07 1.34
CA GLN A 44 7.88 2.04 0.33
C GLN A 44 8.77 0.82 0.60
N LEU A 45 10.05 1.05 0.89
CA LEU A 45 11.00 -0.01 1.19
C LEU A 45 10.63 -0.74 2.49
N SER A 46 10.19 -0.02 3.52
CA SER A 46 9.70 -0.63 4.77
C SER A 46 8.51 -1.55 4.52
N PHE A 47 7.59 -1.16 3.65
CA PHE A 47 6.45 -2.00 3.28
C PHE A 47 6.88 -3.26 2.54
N VAL A 48 7.75 -3.14 1.53
CA VAL A 48 8.28 -4.30 0.80
C VAL A 48 9.00 -5.27 1.73
N ILE A 49 9.88 -4.77 2.61
CA ILE A 49 10.58 -5.61 3.58
C ILE A 49 9.60 -6.29 4.53
N ALA A 50 8.61 -5.55 5.06
CA ALA A 50 7.63 -6.11 5.98
C ALA A 50 6.71 -7.15 5.31
N HIS A 51 6.39 -6.96 4.03
CA HIS A 51 5.62 -7.91 3.23
C HIS A 51 6.39 -9.23 3.02
N GLU A 52 7.66 -9.16 2.61
CA GLU A 52 8.50 -10.36 2.47
C GLU A 52 8.74 -11.06 3.81
N PHE A 53 8.97 -10.28 4.87
CA PHE A 53 9.04 -10.82 6.22
C PHE A 53 7.73 -11.50 6.64
N ALA A 54 6.58 -10.97 6.23
CA ALA A 54 5.29 -11.60 6.51
C ALA A 54 5.17 -12.95 5.82
N HIS A 55 5.54 -13.07 4.53
CA HIS A 55 5.61 -14.37 3.86
C HIS A 55 6.46 -15.38 4.64
N HIS A 56 7.67 -14.97 5.05
CA HIS A 56 8.56 -15.80 5.85
C HIS A 56 7.93 -16.21 7.20
N LYS A 57 7.46 -15.24 7.98
CA LYS A 57 6.86 -15.47 9.32
C LYS A 57 5.60 -16.32 9.25
N ARG A 58 4.88 -16.29 8.13
CA ARG A 58 3.60 -16.98 7.97
C ARG A 58 3.71 -18.29 7.21
N GLY A 59 4.92 -18.68 6.81
CA GLY A 59 5.15 -19.93 6.08
C GLY A 59 4.42 -19.95 4.74
N HIS A 60 4.19 -18.78 4.14
CA HIS A 60 3.71 -18.70 2.78
C HIS A 60 4.81 -19.22 1.85
N LEU A 61 4.42 -19.76 0.68
CA LEU A 61 5.42 -20.09 -0.33
C LEU A 61 6.22 -18.80 -0.63
N PRO A 62 7.55 -18.87 -0.77
CA PRO A 62 8.36 -17.68 -1.00
C PRO A 62 7.79 -16.94 -2.21
N SER A 63 7.36 -15.69 -2.02
CA SER A 63 7.09 -14.77 -3.10
C SER A 63 8.47 -14.36 -3.61
N PRO A 64 8.93 -14.79 -4.80
CA PRO A 64 10.18 -14.28 -5.30
C PRO A 64 9.88 -12.87 -5.80
N LEU A 65 9.99 -11.88 -4.90
CA LEU A 65 9.93 -10.45 -5.23
C LEU A 65 10.96 -10.09 -6.33
N GLU A 66 11.96 -10.95 -6.54
CA GLU A 66 12.93 -10.91 -7.65
C GLU A 66 12.33 -11.20 -9.04
N LEU A 67 11.12 -11.73 -9.16
CA LEU A 67 10.59 -12.33 -10.40
C LEU A 67 9.32 -11.67 -10.95
N HIS A 68 8.90 -10.52 -10.40
CA HIS A 68 7.75 -9.77 -10.93
C HIS A 68 8.02 -9.15 -12.32
N LEU A 69 9.27 -9.18 -12.80
CA LEU A 69 9.66 -8.69 -14.14
C LEU A 69 9.38 -9.70 -15.28
N GLU A 70 9.13 -10.99 -14.99
CA GLU A 70 9.03 -12.03 -16.03
C GLU A 70 7.71 -12.83 -16.06
N LEU A 71 6.75 -12.55 -15.17
CA LEU A 71 5.69 -13.51 -14.83
C LEU A 71 4.24 -13.01 -15.01
N SER A 72 3.96 -12.16 -16.00
CA SER A 72 2.60 -11.74 -16.36
C SER A 72 1.66 -12.89 -16.78
N HIS A 73 2.12 -14.14 -16.77
CA HIS A 73 1.39 -15.34 -17.20
C HIS A 73 1.41 -16.49 -16.18
N GLN A 74 1.81 -16.28 -14.92
CA GLN A 74 1.74 -17.37 -13.96
C GLN A 74 0.29 -17.72 -13.59
N THR A 75 -0.04 -19.00 -13.78
CA THR A 75 -1.28 -19.59 -13.27
C THR A 75 -1.18 -19.68 -11.76
N GLY A 76 -2.04 -18.95 -11.08
CA GLY A 76 -2.17 -18.93 -9.62
C GLY A 76 -3.45 -19.56 -9.12
N SER A 77 -3.80 -19.19 -7.89
CA SER A 77 -5.03 -19.62 -7.24
C SER A 77 -5.49 -18.57 -6.23
N ILE A 78 -6.77 -18.63 -5.86
CA ILE A 78 -7.34 -17.79 -4.80
C ILE A 78 -6.57 -17.93 -3.47
N LYS A 79 -6.02 -19.11 -3.19
CA LYS A 79 -5.19 -19.37 -2.01
C LYS A 79 -3.87 -18.58 -2.04
N LEU A 80 -3.19 -18.51 -3.19
CA LEU A 80 -1.98 -17.69 -3.34
C LEU A 80 -2.31 -16.20 -3.20
N GLN A 81 -3.44 -15.77 -3.77
CA GLN A 81 -3.91 -14.40 -3.59
C GLN A 81 -4.22 -14.08 -2.13
N ALA A 82 -4.80 -15.01 -1.38
CA ALA A 82 -5.02 -14.86 0.07
C ALA A 82 -3.70 -14.72 0.85
N GLN A 83 -2.65 -15.45 0.47
CA GLN A 83 -1.33 -15.33 1.09
C GLN A 83 -0.72 -13.93 0.90
N GLU A 84 -0.85 -13.37 -0.30
CA GLU A 84 -0.41 -12.00 -0.60
C GLU A 84 -1.20 -10.96 0.21
N VAL A 85 -2.52 -11.13 0.33
CA VAL A 85 -3.38 -10.22 1.12
C VAL A 85 -3.09 -10.32 2.63
N ASP A 86 -2.82 -11.51 3.16
CA ASP A 86 -2.40 -11.70 4.56
C ASP A 86 -1.01 -11.07 4.81
N ALA A 87 -0.08 -11.21 3.86
CA ALA A 87 1.21 -10.55 3.92
C ALA A 87 1.09 -9.01 3.91
N ASP A 88 0.26 -8.45 3.02
CA ASP A 88 -0.06 -7.02 2.99
C ASP A 88 -0.65 -6.53 4.32
N GLY A 89 -1.52 -7.32 4.94
CA GLY A 89 -2.13 -6.99 6.23
C GLY A 89 -1.10 -6.90 7.36
N LEU A 90 -0.20 -7.87 7.47
CA LEU A 90 0.86 -7.83 8.48
C LEU A 90 1.87 -6.71 8.18
N ALA A 91 2.23 -6.49 6.91
CA ALA A 91 3.10 -5.40 6.51
C ALA A 91 2.50 -4.03 6.89
N THR A 92 1.20 -3.85 6.63
CA THR A 92 0.45 -2.64 7.02
C THR A 92 0.53 -2.39 8.51
N TYR A 93 0.24 -3.43 9.32
CA TYR A 93 0.33 -3.32 10.77
C TYR A 93 1.73 -2.90 11.23
N MET A 94 2.79 -3.55 10.70
CA MET A 94 4.17 -3.27 11.09
C MET A 94 4.60 -1.85 10.72
N VAL A 95 4.34 -1.44 9.48
CA VAL A 95 4.77 -0.12 8.97
C VAL A 95 4.00 1.00 9.66
N LEU A 96 2.68 0.89 9.84
CA LEU A 96 1.90 1.90 10.56
C LEU A 96 2.34 2.00 12.03
N SER A 97 2.57 0.86 12.70
CA SER A 97 3.07 0.87 14.08
C SER A 97 4.42 1.57 14.18
N HIS A 98 5.33 1.31 13.24
CA HIS A 98 6.65 1.95 13.22
C HIS A 98 6.58 3.45 12.88
N LEU A 99 5.73 3.82 11.91
CA LEU A 99 5.60 5.17 11.38
C LEU A 99 4.86 6.11 12.33
N ILE A 100 3.73 5.67 12.90
CA ILE A 100 2.82 6.52 13.67
C ILE A 100 3.10 6.43 15.17
N THR A 101 3.41 5.23 15.68
CA THR A 101 3.57 5.00 17.14
C THR A 101 5.00 4.72 17.57
N GLY A 102 5.91 4.55 16.62
CA GLY A 102 7.28 4.12 16.85
C GLY A 102 8.31 5.20 16.55
N PHE A 103 9.58 4.79 16.60
CA PHE A 103 10.75 5.65 16.44
C PHE A 103 10.75 6.49 15.15
N ARG A 104 10.13 6.00 14.08
CA ARG A 104 10.11 6.70 12.79
C ARG A 104 9.21 7.94 12.81
N ARG A 105 8.32 8.07 13.79
CA ARG A 105 7.45 9.24 13.96
C ARG A 105 8.26 10.53 14.07
N ASP A 106 9.14 10.61 15.08
CA ASP A 106 9.90 11.82 15.38
C ASP A 106 10.91 12.13 14.28
N HIS A 107 11.51 11.09 13.69
CA HIS A 107 12.40 11.26 12.55
C HIS A 107 11.67 11.84 11.33
N SER A 108 10.47 11.36 11.01
CA SER A 108 9.66 11.87 9.89
C SER A 108 9.21 13.30 10.13
N ARG A 109 8.81 13.64 11.37
CA ARG A 109 8.48 15.00 11.78
C ARG A 109 9.65 15.95 11.54
N ALA A 110 10.86 15.58 11.96
CA ALA A 110 12.05 16.40 11.78
C ALA A 110 12.46 16.50 10.31
N LEU A 111 12.49 15.38 9.58
CA LEU A 111 12.91 15.32 8.18
C LEU A 111 12.01 16.17 7.27
N LEU A 112 10.70 16.17 7.54
CA LEU A 112 9.72 16.90 6.74
C LEU A 112 9.43 18.31 7.27
N THR A 113 10.12 18.75 8.33
CA THR A 113 9.93 20.06 8.97
C THR A 113 8.47 20.30 9.38
N LEU A 114 7.81 19.25 9.89
CA LEU A 114 6.38 19.30 10.22
C LEU A 114 6.17 19.88 11.62
N ASN A 115 5.53 21.04 11.71
CA ASN A 115 5.14 21.67 12.98
C ASN A 115 3.62 21.61 13.18
N PHE A 116 3.11 20.39 13.28
CA PHE A 116 1.68 20.10 13.41
C PHE A 116 1.35 19.46 14.76
N THR A 117 0.07 19.55 15.16
CA THR A 117 -0.42 18.82 16.32
C THR A 117 -0.26 17.30 16.14
N GLU A 118 -0.30 16.53 17.22
CA GLU A 118 -0.18 15.06 17.14
C GLU A 118 -1.25 14.43 16.24
N SER A 119 -2.48 14.96 16.26
CA SER A 119 -3.58 14.48 15.42
C SER A 119 -3.33 14.75 13.94
N GLU A 120 -2.86 15.95 13.61
CA GLU A 120 -2.55 16.29 12.22
C GLU A 120 -1.34 15.53 11.69
N LEU A 121 -0.34 15.28 12.54
CA LEU A 121 0.79 14.43 12.15
C LEU A 121 0.33 13.00 11.87
N ASP A 122 -0.55 12.43 12.70
CA ASP A 122 -1.12 11.09 12.46
C ASP A 122 -1.79 11.00 11.08
N GLU A 123 -2.56 12.01 10.70
CA GLU A 123 -3.18 12.10 9.37
C GLU A 123 -2.15 12.18 8.24
N ILE A 124 -1.15 13.05 8.36
CA ILE A 124 -0.09 13.20 7.36
C ILE A 124 0.67 11.89 7.17
N LEU A 125 1.05 11.23 8.27
CA LEU A 125 1.80 9.97 8.23
C LEU A 125 0.97 8.83 7.65
N LEU A 126 -0.32 8.76 7.96
CA LEU A 126 -1.24 7.79 7.36
C LEU A 126 -1.41 8.04 5.85
N CYS A 127 -1.63 9.29 5.44
CA CYS A 127 -1.68 9.65 4.02
C CYS A 127 -0.41 9.20 3.29
N SER A 128 0.75 9.50 3.89
CA SER A 128 2.07 9.15 3.36
C SER A 128 2.26 7.65 3.17
N PHE A 129 1.80 6.87 4.14
CA PHE A 129 1.77 5.41 4.06
C PHE A 129 0.94 4.94 2.87
N VAL A 130 -0.29 5.46 2.71
CA VAL A 130 -1.18 5.09 1.60
C VAL A 130 -0.57 5.45 0.24
N ILE A 131 0.00 6.64 0.07
CA ILE A 131 0.72 7.05 -1.16
C ILE A 131 1.85 6.07 -1.46
N SER A 132 2.63 5.74 -0.45
CA SER A 132 3.79 4.87 -0.58
C SER A 132 3.39 3.45 -1.00
N VAL A 133 2.36 2.86 -0.39
CA VAL A 133 1.93 1.50 -0.77
C VAL A 133 1.20 1.48 -2.12
N ALA A 134 0.37 2.48 -2.42
CA ALA A 134 -0.27 2.59 -3.73
C ALA A 134 0.75 2.62 -4.87
N THR A 135 1.83 3.38 -4.68
CA THR A 135 2.92 3.46 -5.65
C THR A 135 3.74 2.18 -5.72
N VAL A 136 3.92 1.44 -4.62
CA VAL A 136 4.52 0.08 -4.66
C VAL A 136 3.71 -0.85 -5.54
N PHE A 137 2.39 -0.89 -5.37
CA PHE A 137 1.52 -1.73 -6.20
C PHE A 137 1.49 -1.28 -7.66
N ALA A 138 1.67 0.02 -7.93
CA ALA A 138 1.66 0.59 -9.28
C ALA A 138 2.99 0.44 -10.04
N ILE A 139 4.05 -0.08 -9.41
CA ILE A 139 5.32 -0.38 -10.10
C ILE A 139 5.12 -1.36 -11.26
N PHE A 140 4.11 -2.22 -11.13
CA PHE A 140 3.82 -3.28 -12.08
C PHE A 140 2.56 -2.95 -12.88
N PRO A 141 2.54 -3.30 -14.19
CA PRO A 141 1.38 -3.06 -15.03
C PRO A 141 0.10 -3.62 -14.41
N ALA A 142 -1.01 -2.89 -14.58
CA ALA A 142 -2.31 -3.37 -14.17
C ALA A 142 -2.62 -4.69 -14.89
N VAL A 143 -3.04 -5.70 -14.12
CA VAL A 143 -3.48 -6.96 -14.71
C VAL A 143 -4.89 -6.78 -15.25
N VAL A 144 -5.11 -7.19 -16.51
CA VAL A 144 -6.44 -7.27 -17.10
C VAL A 144 -7.04 -8.63 -16.74
N PHE A 145 -8.26 -8.62 -16.20
CA PHE A 145 -8.98 -9.83 -15.82
C PHE A 145 -10.48 -9.72 -16.11
N ASP A 146 -11.11 -10.88 -16.14
CA ASP A 146 -12.56 -11.11 -16.18
C ASP A 146 -12.97 -12.04 -15.02
N GLN A 147 -14.25 -12.42 -14.97
CA GLN A 147 -14.79 -13.27 -13.91
C GLN A 147 -14.17 -14.69 -13.87
N HIS A 148 -13.60 -15.18 -14.98
CA HIS A 148 -13.03 -16.53 -15.07
C HIS A 148 -11.53 -16.55 -14.77
N THR A 149 -10.82 -15.50 -15.14
CA THR A 149 -9.37 -15.38 -15.01
C THR A 149 -8.96 -14.85 -13.63
N LEU A 150 -9.82 -14.06 -12.96
CA LEU A 150 -9.54 -13.46 -11.65
C LEU A 150 -9.08 -14.48 -10.60
N PHE A 151 -9.77 -15.63 -10.48
CA PHE A 151 -9.44 -16.68 -9.50
C PHE A 151 -8.12 -17.42 -9.79
N ARG A 152 -7.58 -17.26 -11.00
CA ARG A 152 -6.38 -17.95 -11.49
C ARG A 152 -5.17 -17.03 -11.58
N LEU A 153 -5.28 -15.78 -11.14
CA LEU A 153 -4.12 -14.91 -11.04
C LEU A 153 -3.18 -15.39 -9.93
N ALA A 154 -1.87 -15.31 -10.16
CA ALA A 154 -0.85 -15.56 -9.13
C ALA A 154 -0.93 -14.53 -8.00
N TYR A 155 -1.25 -13.28 -8.34
CA TYR A 155 -1.32 -12.16 -7.42
C TYR A 155 -2.71 -11.52 -7.49
N PRO A 156 -3.24 -11.00 -6.38
CA PRO A 156 -4.48 -10.25 -6.42
C PRO A 156 -4.29 -9.00 -7.30
N PRO A 157 -5.30 -8.60 -8.09
CA PRO A 157 -5.30 -7.31 -8.77
C PRO A 157 -4.99 -6.16 -7.81
N GLN A 158 -4.31 -5.14 -8.30
CA GLN A 158 -3.83 -4.05 -7.48
C GLN A 158 -4.96 -3.32 -6.75
N ALA A 159 -6.11 -3.16 -7.39
CA ALA A 159 -7.26 -2.54 -6.75
C ALA A 159 -7.88 -3.39 -5.61
N ILE A 160 -7.77 -4.74 -5.66
CA ILE A 160 -8.13 -5.61 -4.52
C ILE A 160 -7.13 -5.42 -3.38
N ARG A 161 -5.84 -5.38 -3.68
CA ARG A 161 -4.80 -5.15 -2.66
C ARG A 161 -5.00 -3.80 -1.97
N MET A 162 -5.34 -2.74 -2.72
CA MET A 162 -5.65 -1.42 -2.15
C MET A 162 -6.92 -1.42 -1.29
N ASP A 163 -7.99 -2.09 -1.70
CA ASP A 163 -9.20 -2.23 -0.89
C ASP A 163 -8.89 -2.91 0.46
N ARG A 164 -8.14 -4.02 0.42
CA ARG A 164 -7.72 -4.71 1.64
C ARG A 164 -6.75 -3.90 2.48
N LEU A 165 -5.84 -3.15 1.85
CA LEU A 165 -4.95 -2.22 2.53
C LEU A 165 -5.76 -1.20 3.34
N MET A 166 -6.82 -0.63 2.78
CA MET A 166 -7.70 0.31 3.50
C MET A 166 -8.32 -0.33 4.73
N LEU A 167 -8.90 -1.54 4.57
CA LEU A 167 -9.54 -2.25 5.67
C LEU A 167 -8.53 -2.53 6.80
N ASN A 168 -7.31 -2.95 6.45
CA ASN A 168 -6.24 -3.21 7.40
C ASN A 168 -5.76 -1.92 8.10
N ALA A 169 -5.58 -0.84 7.34
CA ALA A 169 -5.21 0.46 7.88
C ALA A 169 -6.29 1.02 8.83
N MET A 170 -7.56 0.93 8.45
CA MET A 170 -8.69 1.33 9.29
C MET A 170 -8.79 0.49 10.57
N THR A 171 -8.60 -0.83 10.46
CA THR A 171 -8.55 -1.72 11.63
C THR A 171 -7.42 -1.32 12.58
N TRP A 172 -6.23 -1.07 12.04
CA TRP A 172 -5.09 -0.59 12.83
C TRP A 172 -5.39 0.76 13.50
N CYS A 173 -5.99 1.71 12.78
CA CYS A 173 -6.36 3.01 13.32
C CYS A 173 -7.37 2.86 14.45
N ASN A 174 -8.44 2.08 14.26
CA ASN A 174 -9.46 1.86 15.29
C ASN A 174 -8.89 1.23 16.57
N GLN A 175 -7.83 0.43 16.46
CA GLN A 175 -7.17 -0.21 17.60
C GLN A 175 -6.15 0.71 18.30
N ASN A 176 -5.37 1.49 17.53
CA ASN A 176 -4.17 2.17 18.04
C ASN A 176 -4.29 3.70 18.09
N ARG A 177 -5.16 4.28 17.25
CA ARG A 177 -5.42 5.72 17.10
C ARG A 177 -6.90 5.96 16.71
N PRO A 178 -7.88 5.72 17.61
CA PRO A 178 -9.29 5.73 17.24
C PRO A 178 -9.79 7.03 16.57
N ALA A 179 -9.21 8.18 16.94
CA ALA A 179 -9.50 9.46 16.30
C ALA A 179 -9.21 9.44 14.78
N LEU A 180 -8.14 8.78 14.37
CA LEU A 180 -7.71 8.64 12.97
C LEU A 180 -8.62 7.71 12.16
N GLY A 181 -9.27 6.75 12.82
CA GLY A 181 -10.22 5.85 12.17
C GLY A 181 -11.39 6.60 11.51
N SER A 182 -11.81 7.72 12.09
CA SER A 182 -12.88 8.57 11.56
C SER A 182 -12.49 9.37 10.29
N VAL A 183 -11.18 9.49 10.02
CA VAL A 183 -10.62 10.23 8.88
C VAL A 183 -10.62 9.39 7.62
N ILE A 184 -10.49 8.06 7.73
CA ILE A 184 -10.48 7.15 6.59
C ILE A 184 -11.89 7.04 6.01
N LYS A 185 -12.15 7.84 4.98
CA LYS A 185 -13.39 7.80 4.20
C LYS A 185 -13.08 7.46 2.73
N PRO A 186 -14.03 6.89 1.98
CA PRO A 186 -13.82 6.54 0.57
C PRO A 186 -13.32 7.72 -0.27
N GLU A 187 -13.86 8.91 -0.08
CA GLU A 187 -13.45 10.13 -0.81
C GLU A 187 -12.03 10.58 -0.45
N TRP A 188 -11.66 10.48 0.82
CA TRP A 188 -10.31 10.79 1.30
C TRP A 188 -9.29 9.86 0.66
N PHE A 189 -9.61 8.56 0.61
CA PHE A 189 -8.74 7.57 0.01
C PHE A 189 -8.61 7.71 -1.50
N ARG A 190 -9.72 7.96 -2.22
CA ARG A 190 -9.67 8.23 -3.67
C ARG A 190 -8.78 9.43 -3.96
N ARG A 191 -8.90 10.52 -3.20
CA ARG A 191 -8.05 11.71 -3.37
C ARG A 191 -6.57 11.36 -3.26
N ILE A 192 -6.21 10.56 -2.27
CA ILE A 192 -4.81 10.14 -2.06
C ILE A 192 -4.34 9.23 -3.20
N LEU A 193 -5.17 8.27 -3.61
CA LEU A 193 -4.87 7.40 -4.74
C LEU A 193 -4.62 8.21 -6.02
N PHE A 194 -5.51 9.13 -6.37
CA PHE A 194 -5.34 9.99 -7.55
C PHE A 194 -4.06 10.81 -7.48
N ALA A 195 -3.71 11.36 -6.32
CA ALA A 195 -2.45 12.08 -6.14
C ALA A 195 -1.21 11.17 -6.31
N SER A 196 -1.30 9.91 -5.88
CA SER A 196 -0.18 8.95 -5.96
C SER A 196 -0.02 8.28 -7.33
N LEU A 197 -1.07 8.29 -8.16
CA LEU A 197 -1.17 7.48 -9.38
C LEU A 197 -1.33 8.33 -10.65
N GLN A 198 -1.03 9.64 -10.63
CA GLN A 198 -1.25 10.54 -11.79
C GLN A 198 -0.59 10.04 -13.09
N ASN A 199 0.43 9.18 -13.00
CA ASN A 199 1.12 8.56 -14.14
C ASN A 199 0.95 7.03 -14.23
N ALA A 200 0.21 6.41 -13.31
CA ALA A 200 -0.09 4.98 -13.39
C ALA A 200 -1.28 4.81 -14.35
N ALA A 201 -1.01 4.17 -15.50
CA ALA A 201 -1.89 4.04 -16.66
C ALA A 201 -3.38 3.84 -16.34
N ASP A 202 -4.23 4.37 -17.22
CA ASP A 202 -5.71 4.38 -17.21
C ASP A 202 -6.40 3.07 -16.76
N ASP A 203 -5.71 1.92 -16.81
CA ASP A 203 -6.24 0.59 -16.48
C ASP A 203 -6.56 0.35 -14.99
N TRP A 204 -5.95 1.07 -14.04
CA TRP A 204 -6.29 0.93 -12.62
C TRP A 204 -7.74 1.33 -12.33
N SER A 205 -8.21 2.39 -12.99
CA SER A 205 -9.60 2.84 -12.89
C SER A 205 -10.58 1.78 -13.39
N GLY A 206 -10.19 1.04 -14.45
CA GLY A 206 -10.94 -0.08 -15.00
C GLY A 206 -11.06 -1.26 -14.03
N GLN A 207 -10.02 -1.56 -13.25
CA GLN A 207 -10.12 -2.57 -12.18
C GLN A 207 -11.09 -2.13 -11.09
N VAL A 208 -10.95 -0.90 -10.58
CA VAL A 208 -11.81 -0.36 -9.51
C VAL A 208 -13.29 -0.38 -9.89
N LEU A 209 -13.62 -0.15 -11.17
CA LEU A 209 -15.00 -0.23 -11.66
C LEU A 209 -15.54 -1.67 -11.78
N ARG A 210 -14.66 -2.67 -11.98
CA ARG A 210 -15.03 -4.09 -12.15
C ARG A 210 -15.10 -4.86 -10.83
N LEU A 211 -14.44 -4.38 -9.78
CA LEU A 211 -14.34 -5.07 -8.48
C LEU A 211 -15.61 -5.13 -7.64
N PRO A 212 -16.48 -4.10 -7.56
CA PRO A 212 -17.71 -4.15 -6.77
C PRO A 212 -18.71 -5.22 -7.24
N LEU A 213 -18.43 -5.92 -8.34
CA LEU A 213 -19.36 -6.83 -9.01
C LEU A 213 -19.06 -8.33 -8.75
N ASN A 214 -18.11 -8.67 -7.89
CA ASN A 214 -17.73 -10.08 -7.67
C ASN A 214 -17.73 -10.47 -6.18
N GLU A 215 -18.92 -10.46 -5.55
CA GLU A 215 -19.13 -10.92 -4.17
C GLU A 215 -18.58 -12.34 -3.94
N VAL A 216 -18.68 -13.21 -4.95
CA VAL A 216 -18.16 -14.58 -4.91
C VAL A 216 -16.65 -14.59 -4.71
N TYR A 217 -15.92 -13.72 -5.41
CA TYR A 217 -14.48 -13.60 -5.24
C TYR A 217 -14.10 -13.16 -3.83
N PHE A 218 -14.74 -12.10 -3.30
CA PHE A 218 -14.44 -11.63 -1.95
C PHE A 218 -14.80 -12.64 -0.87
N SER A 219 -15.90 -13.38 -1.05
CA SER A 219 -16.30 -14.48 -0.17
C SER A 219 -15.24 -15.58 -0.12
N GLN A 220 -14.77 -16.05 -1.28
CA GLN A 220 -13.73 -17.09 -1.34
C GLN A 220 -12.38 -16.60 -0.82
N LEU A 221 -11.99 -15.36 -1.16
CA LEU A 221 -10.77 -14.74 -0.64
C LEU A 221 -10.81 -14.68 0.90
N ASN A 222 -11.93 -14.26 1.49
CA ASN A 222 -12.11 -14.23 2.93
C ASN A 222 -12.06 -15.63 3.55
N ALA A 223 -12.68 -16.63 2.92
CA ALA A 223 -12.65 -18.00 3.42
C ALA A 223 -11.21 -18.56 3.48
N GLU A 224 -10.41 -18.31 2.43
CA GLU A 224 -8.99 -18.68 2.43
C GLU A 224 -8.18 -17.91 3.48
N LEU A 225 -8.45 -16.61 3.66
CA LEU A 225 -7.80 -15.81 4.71
C LEU A 225 -8.08 -16.35 6.11
N VAL A 226 -9.33 -16.70 6.42
CA VAL A 226 -9.70 -17.30 7.71
C VAL A 226 -8.93 -18.60 7.94
N GLN A 227 -8.87 -19.47 6.93
CA GLN A 227 -8.10 -20.71 7.04
C GLN A 227 -6.60 -20.47 7.25
N LEU A 228 -6.00 -19.44 6.65
CA LEU A 228 -4.60 -19.09 6.87
C LEU A 228 -4.33 -18.61 8.30
N LEU A 229 -5.29 -17.90 8.90
CA LEU A 229 -5.20 -17.38 10.26
C LEU A 229 -5.43 -18.45 11.33
N GLU A 230 -6.29 -19.44 11.07
CA GLU A 230 -6.61 -20.54 12.01
C GLU A 230 -5.54 -21.65 12.06
N ARG A 231 -4.66 -21.74 11.05
CA ARG A 231 -3.58 -22.75 11.00
C ARG A 231 -2.37 -22.41 11.88
N LYS A 232 -2.50 -21.43 12.79
CA LYS A 232 -1.43 -20.90 13.65
C LYS A 232 -1.81 -21.01 15.11
#